data_AF-A0A7X2JE30-F1
#
_entry.id   AF-A0A7X2JE30-F1
#
_cell.length_a   1.000
_cell.length_b   1.000
_cell.length_c   1.000
_cell.angle_alpha   90.00
_cell.angle_beta   90.00
_cell.angle_gamma   90.00
#
_symmetry.space_group_name_H-M   'P 1'
#
loop_
_entity.id
_entity.type
_entity.pdbx_description
1 polymer ?
#
loop_
_entity_poly.entity_id
_entity_poly.type
_entity_poly.pdbx_seq_one_letter_code
_entity_poly.pdbx_strand_id
1 'polypeptide(L)'
;MIAKNNEEKRNRIWRAVMAVTTVLIIIIAAFFVIKLFTANPVEGKWSHEDSGLVMSIRGNGTAVLQWPEEFESEGVSVKMRYSVDKDTKTFTLRSDDEAVQKAADASDGTATAEGLSSAVNSLEGTYDYNIEKSTLTLTDREYGDQMIFDKK
;
A
#
# COMPACT_ATOMS: atom_id res chain seq x y z
N MET A 1 37.89 -51.04 -9.96
CA MET A 1 36.73 -50.65 -10.79
C MET A 1 35.54 -50.08 -10.00
N ILE A 2 35.42 -50.28 -8.68
CA ILE A 2 34.28 -49.77 -7.87
C ILE A 2 34.36 -48.25 -7.58
N ALA A 3 35.57 -47.69 -7.41
CA ALA A 3 35.77 -46.27 -7.09
C ALA A 3 35.28 -45.32 -8.21
N LYS A 4 35.55 -45.67 -9.48
CA LYS A 4 35.20 -44.84 -10.66
C LYS A 4 33.69 -44.67 -10.84
N ASN A 5 32.92 -45.72 -10.54
CA ASN A 5 31.45 -45.70 -10.59
C ASN A 5 30.84 -44.79 -9.50
N ASN A 6 31.48 -44.70 -8.33
CA ASN A 6 31.00 -43.84 -7.23
C ASN A 6 31.24 -42.34 -7.53
N GLU A 7 32.34 -42.01 -8.22
CA GLU A 7 32.62 -40.64 -8.67
C GLU A 7 31.69 -40.18 -9.78
N GLU A 8 31.38 -41.05 -10.75
CA GLU A 8 30.44 -40.75 -11.83
C GLU A 8 29.02 -40.49 -11.30
N LYS A 9 28.54 -41.29 -10.34
CA LYS A 9 27.25 -41.06 -9.67
C LYS A 9 27.23 -39.76 -8.88
N ARG A 10 28.27 -39.48 -8.09
CA ARG A 10 28.39 -38.25 -7.31
C ARG A 10 28.44 -37.01 -8.21
N ASN A 11 29.16 -37.06 -9.33
CA ASN A 11 29.23 -35.96 -10.29
C ASN A 11 27.87 -35.69 -10.95
N ARG A 12 27.13 -36.75 -11.30
CA ARG A 12 25.78 -36.61 -11.86
C ARG A 12 24.81 -35.98 -10.86
N ILE A 13 24.89 -36.37 -9.58
CA ILE A 13 24.11 -35.77 -8.49
C ILE A 13 24.52 -34.30 -8.30
N TRP A 14 25.81 -33.98 -8.24
CA TRP A 14 26.29 -32.60 -8.09
C TRP A 14 25.84 -31.68 -9.22
N ARG A 15 25.91 -32.16 -10.48
CA ARG A 15 25.41 -31.40 -11.63
C ARG A 15 23.89 -31.20 -11.59
N ALA A 16 23.14 -32.23 -11.21
CA ALA A 16 21.69 -32.13 -11.05
C ALA A 16 21.32 -31.12 -9.95
N VAL A 17 21.99 -31.17 -8.80
CA VAL A 17 21.78 -30.21 -7.70
C VAL A 17 22.09 -28.79 -8.15
N MET A 18 23.26 -28.54 -8.79
CA MET A 18 23.60 -27.22 -9.30
C MET A 18 22.58 -26.70 -10.33
N ALA A 19 22.11 -27.57 -11.24
CA ALA A 19 21.10 -27.19 -12.21
C ALA A 19 19.78 -26.80 -11.53
N VAL A 20 19.31 -27.60 -10.57
CA VAL A 20 18.08 -27.31 -9.81
C VAL A 20 18.23 -26.01 -9.02
N THR A 21 19.37 -25.78 -8.37
CA THR A 21 19.64 -24.53 -7.64
C THR A 21 19.61 -23.31 -8.56
N THR A 22 20.26 -23.37 -9.73
CA THR A 22 20.25 -22.28 -10.71
C THR A 22 18.83 -21.97 -11.20
N VAL A 23 18.05 -23.00 -11.55
CA VAL A 23 16.65 -22.82 -11.97
C VAL A 23 15.81 -22.21 -10.84
N LEU A 24 16.01 -22.65 -9.60
CA LEU A 24 15.28 -22.14 -8.44
C LEU A 24 15.60 -20.67 -8.17
N ILE A 25 16.86 -20.24 -8.31
CA ILE A 25 17.26 -18.83 -8.22
C ILE A 25 16.56 -18.01 -9.30
N ILE A 26 16.50 -18.50 -10.54
CA ILE A 26 15.83 -17.80 -11.65
C ILE A 26 14.33 -17.64 -11.36
N ILE A 27 13.67 -18.68 -10.83
CA ILE A 27 12.25 -18.61 -10.44
C ILE A 27 12.04 -17.56 -9.34
N ILE A 28 12.90 -17.54 -8.33
CA ILE A 28 12.82 -16.54 -7.24
C ILE A 28 13.04 -15.13 -7.80
N ALA A 29 14.05 -14.93 -8.66
CA ALA A 29 14.31 -13.65 -9.29
C ALA A 29 13.12 -13.18 -10.14
N ALA A 30 12.55 -14.07 -10.96
CA ALA A 30 11.35 -13.78 -11.76
C ALA A 30 10.15 -13.41 -10.87
N PHE A 31 9.95 -14.12 -9.75
CA PHE A 31 8.92 -13.81 -8.78
C PHE A 31 9.09 -12.40 -8.20
N PHE A 32 10.30 -12.01 -7.79
CA PHE A 32 10.57 -10.66 -7.28
C PHE A 32 10.36 -9.58 -8.34
N VAL A 33 10.76 -9.84 -9.59
CA VAL A 33 10.53 -8.93 -10.71
C VAL A 33 9.04 -8.72 -10.96
N ILE A 34 8.26 -9.81 -11.06
CA ILE A 34 6.80 -9.73 -11.25
C ILE A 34 6.16 -8.99 -10.09
N LYS A 35 6.55 -9.29 -8.84
CA LYS A 35 6.04 -8.59 -7.65
C LYS A 35 6.36 -7.10 -7.69
N LEU A 36 7.55 -6.71 -8.14
CA LEU A 36 7.97 -5.30 -8.23
C LEU A 36 7.13 -4.51 -9.24
N PHE A 37 6.77 -5.11 -10.38
CA PHE A 37 5.95 -4.46 -11.41
C PHE A 37 4.44 -4.54 -11.14
N THR A 38 3.98 -5.56 -10.40
CA THR A 38 2.56 -5.72 -10.03
C THR A 38 2.19 -5.06 -8.71
N ALA A 39 3.17 -4.66 -7.89
CA ALA A 39 2.94 -3.93 -6.64
C ALA A 39 2.13 -2.66 -6.89
N ASN A 40 1.23 -2.35 -5.96
CA ASN A 40 0.54 -1.07 -5.97
C ASN A 40 1.55 0.01 -5.55
N PRO A 41 1.92 0.96 -6.44
CA PRO A 41 3.00 1.92 -6.14
C PRO A 41 2.66 2.83 -4.96
N VAL A 42 1.37 3.14 -4.73
CA VAL A 42 0.93 3.97 -3.60
C VAL A 42 0.76 3.17 -2.30
N GLU A 43 0.99 1.86 -2.29
CA GLU A 43 0.90 1.05 -1.07
C GLU A 43 1.95 1.47 -0.03
N GLY A 44 1.50 1.68 1.20
CA GLY A 44 2.36 2.21 2.26
C GLY A 44 1.59 2.98 3.33
N LYS A 45 2.34 3.49 4.30
CA LYS A 45 1.87 4.40 5.33
C LYS A 45 2.41 5.79 5.02
N TRP A 46 1.51 6.75 4.89
CA TRP A 46 1.76 8.10 4.41
C TRP A 46 1.25 9.09 5.45
N SER A 47 2.04 10.11 5.78
CA SER A 47 1.71 11.16 6.74
C SER A 47 1.62 12.47 5.98
N HIS A 48 0.48 13.16 6.09
CA HIS A 48 0.34 14.50 5.53
C HIS A 48 1.17 15.48 6.35
N GLU A 49 1.93 16.35 5.68
CA GLU A 49 2.89 17.25 6.33
C GLU A 49 2.20 18.23 7.30
N ASP A 50 1.03 18.75 6.92
CA ASP A 50 0.42 19.89 7.62
C ASP A 50 -0.71 19.52 8.59
N SER A 51 -1.44 18.43 8.35
CA SER A 51 -2.69 18.12 9.07
C SER A 51 -2.57 16.96 10.07
N GLY A 52 -1.39 16.36 10.18
CA GLY A 52 -1.20 15.15 10.98
C GLY A 52 -1.96 13.92 10.48
N LEU A 53 -2.68 14.02 9.35
CA LEU A 53 -3.41 12.91 8.72
C LEU A 53 -2.44 11.77 8.37
N VAL A 54 -2.73 10.57 8.86
CA VAL A 54 -2.01 9.36 8.50
C VAL A 54 -2.90 8.46 7.66
N MET A 55 -2.50 8.25 6.40
CA MET A 55 -3.16 7.38 5.45
C MET A 55 -2.37 6.07 5.29
N SER A 56 -3.02 4.94 5.54
CA SER A 56 -2.45 3.61 5.32
C SER A 56 -3.16 2.91 4.17
N ILE A 57 -2.48 2.81 3.02
CA ILE A 57 -2.98 2.15 1.81
C ILE A 57 -2.53 0.68 1.84
N ARG A 58 -3.47 -0.25 1.76
CA ARG A 58 -3.22 -1.71 1.77
C ARG A 58 -3.59 -2.34 0.43
N GLY A 59 -2.93 -3.41 0.00
CA GLY A 59 -3.20 -4.08 -1.28
C GLY A 59 -4.63 -4.66 -1.49
N ASN A 60 -5.55 -4.54 -0.54
CA ASN A 60 -6.92 -5.05 -0.62
C ASN A 60 -7.97 -4.02 -1.12
N GLY A 61 -7.54 -2.86 -1.65
CA GLY A 61 -8.46 -1.80 -2.10
C GLY A 61 -9.05 -0.95 -0.98
N THR A 62 -8.50 -1.02 0.24
CA THR A 62 -8.92 -0.19 1.38
C THR A 62 -7.78 0.71 1.85
N ALA A 63 -8.09 1.99 2.04
CA ALA A 63 -7.25 2.97 2.70
C ALA A 63 -7.80 3.21 4.11
N VAL A 64 -6.92 3.28 5.10
CA VAL A 64 -7.29 3.60 6.50
C VAL A 64 -6.77 4.99 6.81
N LEU A 65 -7.66 5.90 7.17
CA LEU A 65 -7.33 7.28 7.56
C LEU A 65 -7.40 7.45 9.06
N GLN A 66 -6.43 8.18 9.62
CA GLN A 66 -6.31 8.45 11.04
C GLN A 66 -5.88 9.91 11.23
N TRP A 67 -6.48 10.60 12.19
CA TRP A 67 -6.07 11.95 12.60
C TRP A 67 -5.59 11.90 14.07
N PRO A 68 -4.38 11.38 14.31
CA PRO A 68 -3.85 11.16 15.66
C PRO A 68 -3.73 12.45 16.48
N GLU A 69 -3.56 13.59 15.83
CA GLU A 69 -3.47 14.90 16.48
C GLU A 69 -4.84 15.51 16.79
N GLU A 70 -5.86 15.27 15.94
CA GLU A 70 -7.20 15.86 16.12
C GLU A 70 -8.07 15.08 17.10
N PHE A 71 -7.97 13.75 17.12
CA PHE A 71 -8.87 12.89 17.92
C PHE A 71 -8.22 12.25 19.16
N GLU A 72 -6.99 12.65 19.53
CA GLU A 72 -6.22 12.22 20.71
C GLU A 72 -6.40 10.73 21.11
N SER A 73 -6.57 9.83 20.15
CA SER A 73 -6.86 8.41 20.44
C SER A 73 -6.28 7.49 19.39
N GLU A 74 -5.75 6.35 19.85
CA GLU A 74 -5.28 5.26 18.99
C GLU A 74 -6.42 4.55 18.24
N GLY A 75 -7.69 4.94 18.46
CA GLY A 75 -8.88 4.21 18.03
C GLY A 75 -9.63 4.79 16.83
N VAL A 76 -9.58 6.11 16.60
CA VAL A 76 -10.38 6.73 15.54
C VAL A 76 -9.71 6.53 14.19
N SER A 77 -10.26 5.60 13.42
CA SER A 77 -9.84 5.33 12.06
C SER A 77 -11.02 5.10 11.14
N VAL A 78 -11.00 5.74 9.97
CA VAL A 78 -12.04 5.58 8.95
C VAL A 78 -11.47 4.79 7.78
N LYS A 79 -12.23 3.79 7.33
CA LYS A 79 -11.88 3.02 6.13
C LYS A 79 -12.52 3.67 4.92
N MET A 80 -11.71 4.00 3.92
CA MET A 80 -12.16 4.43 2.61
C MET A 80 -11.84 3.35 1.57
N ARG A 81 -12.67 3.27 0.53
CA ARG A 81 -12.35 2.46 -0.65
C ARG A 81 -11.42 3.25 -1.54
N TYR A 82 -10.45 2.58 -2.15
CA TYR A 82 -9.60 3.20 -3.14
C TYR A 82 -9.45 2.35 -4.41
N SER A 83 -9.16 3.01 -5.51
CA SER A 83 -8.69 2.38 -6.75
C SER A 83 -7.45 3.09 -7.28
N VAL A 84 -6.56 2.32 -7.91
CA VAL A 84 -5.35 2.82 -8.56
C VAL A 84 -5.35 2.36 -10.01
N ASP A 85 -5.29 3.32 -10.92
CA ASP A 85 -4.96 3.10 -12.31
C ASP A 85 -3.48 3.45 -12.53
N LYS A 86 -2.68 2.44 -12.89
CA LYS A 86 -1.23 2.60 -13.08
C LYS A 86 -0.86 3.13 -14.46
N ASP A 87 -1.75 3.00 -15.43
CA ASP A 87 -1.54 3.45 -16.80
C ASP A 87 -1.77 4.96 -16.88
N THR A 88 -2.84 5.43 -16.25
CA THR A 88 -3.17 6.87 -16.15
C THR A 88 -2.58 7.55 -14.92
N LYS A 89 -1.94 6.78 -14.01
CA LYS A 89 -1.41 7.25 -12.72
C LYS A 89 -2.46 7.97 -11.89
N THR A 90 -3.65 7.41 -11.82
CA THR A 90 -4.79 7.98 -11.11
C THR A 90 -5.08 7.19 -9.83
N PHE A 91 -5.32 7.90 -8.73
CA PHE A 91 -5.72 7.38 -7.43
C PHE A 91 -7.08 7.96 -7.07
N THR A 92 -8.08 7.11 -6.84
CA THR A 92 -9.42 7.55 -6.46
C THR A 92 -9.73 7.09 -5.05
N LEU A 93 -10.21 8.00 -4.21
CA LEU A 93 -10.74 7.73 -2.87
C LEU A 93 -12.24 7.89 -2.87
N ARG A 94 -12.94 6.98 -2.19
CA ARG A 94 -14.38 7.05 -1.99
C ARG A 94 -14.72 6.76 -0.53
N SER A 95 -15.54 7.63 0.04
CA SER A 95 -16.08 7.45 1.37
C SER A 95 -17.05 6.25 1.41
N ASP A 96 -17.27 5.77 2.63
CA ASP A 96 -18.26 4.76 2.95
C ASP A 96 -18.95 5.21 4.23
N ASP A 97 -20.18 5.70 4.10
CA ASP A 97 -20.95 6.24 5.22
C ASP A 97 -21.11 5.22 6.35
N GLU A 98 -21.21 3.93 6.03
CA GLU A 98 -21.29 2.88 7.05
C GLU A 98 -19.96 2.74 7.81
N ALA A 99 -18.82 2.92 7.13
CA ALA A 99 -17.51 2.92 7.75
C ALA A 99 -17.29 4.16 8.63
N VAL A 100 -17.79 5.32 8.21
CA VAL A 100 -17.77 6.56 9.00
C VAL A 100 -18.59 6.39 10.27
N GLN A 101 -19.82 5.87 10.17
CA GLN A 101 -20.68 5.65 11.33
C GLN A 101 -20.05 4.66 12.31
N LYS A 102 -19.49 3.55 11.83
CA LYS A 102 -18.78 2.57 12.67
C LYS A 102 -17.57 3.18 13.38
N ALA A 103 -16.84 4.06 12.72
CA ALA A 103 -15.69 4.75 13.31
C ALA A 103 -16.13 5.72 14.42
N ALA A 104 -17.23 6.45 14.21
CA ALA A 104 -17.80 7.33 15.22
C ALA A 104 -18.33 6.55 16.43
N ASP A 105 -19.06 5.45 16.20
CA ASP A 105 -19.59 4.60 17.28
C ASP A 105 -18.46 3.96 18.11
N ALA A 106 -17.34 3.59 17.46
CA ALA A 106 -16.16 3.03 18.11
C ALA A 106 -15.25 4.07 18.77
N SER A 107 -15.53 5.37 18.61
CA SER A 107 -14.70 6.45 19.14
C SER A 107 -14.93 6.76 20.62
N ASP A 108 -15.88 6.08 21.27
CA ASP A 108 -16.30 6.34 22.66
C ASP A 108 -16.60 7.84 22.93
N GLY A 109 -17.08 8.56 21.90
CA GLY A 109 -17.44 9.99 21.98
C GLY A 109 -16.31 10.97 21.65
N THR A 110 -15.11 10.49 21.30
CA THR A 110 -13.98 11.35 20.89
C THR A 110 -14.15 11.92 19.47
N ALA A 111 -14.92 11.25 18.60
CA ALA A 111 -15.22 11.72 17.26
C ALA A 111 -16.71 11.59 16.94
N THR A 112 -17.28 12.58 16.26
CA THR A 112 -18.67 12.53 15.79
C THR A 112 -18.73 12.02 14.36
N ALA A 113 -19.83 11.37 13.99
CA ALA A 113 -20.05 10.92 12.60
C ALA A 113 -20.01 12.10 11.62
N GLU A 114 -20.53 13.26 12.01
CA GLU A 114 -20.51 14.47 11.19
C GLU A 114 -19.09 15.03 11.01
N GLY A 115 -18.28 15.07 12.07
CA GLY A 115 -16.89 15.51 11.99
C GLY A 115 -16.05 14.58 11.11
N LEU A 116 -16.19 13.26 11.29
CA LEU A 116 -15.50 12.27 10.47
C LEU A 116 -15.98 12.31 9.01
N SER A 117 -17.28 12.48 8.77
CA SER A 117 -17.84 12.62 7.42
C SER A 117 -17.25 13.83 6.70
N SER A 118 -17.22 14.99 7.34
CA SER A 118 -16.59 16.20 6.78
C SER A 118 -15.12 15.97 6.41
N ALA A 119 -14.36 15.34 7.32
CA ALA A 119 -12.94 15.06 7.12
C ALA A 119 -12.65 14.03 6.01
N VAL A 120 -13.50 13.01 5.83
CA VAL A 120 -13.33 12.06 4.70
C VAL A 120 -13.84 12.62 3.38
N ASN A 121 -14.89 13.44 3.41
CA ASN A 121 -15.48 14.01 2.20
C ASN A 121 -14.55 15.04 1.55
N SER A 122 -13.71 15.73 2.33
CA SER A 122 -12.68 16.61 1.78
C SER A 122 -11.54 15.85 1.08
N LEU A 123 -11.38 14.56 1.37
CA LEU A 123 -10.39 13.66 0.78
C LEU A 123 -10.98 12.75 -0.31
N GLU A 124 -12.31 12.76 -0.46
CA GLU A 124 -12.97 12.04 -1.53
C GLU A 124 -12.73 12.77 -2.86
N GLY A 125 -12.19 12.03 -3.82
CA GLY A 125 -11.78 12.64 -5.07
C GLY A 125 -11.00 11.68 -5.94
N THR A 126 -10.63 12.19 -7.12
CA THR A 126 -9.75 11.50 -8.05
C THR A 126 -8.52 12.36 -8.28
N TYR A 127 -7.37 11.78 -7.99
CA TYR A 127 -6.09 12.46 -7.96
C TYR A 127 -5.14 11.87 -8.98
N ASP A 128 -4.37 12.71 -9.65
CA ASP A 128 -3.15 12.26 -10.30
C ASP A 128 -2.09 12.06 -9.21
N TYR A 129 -1.53 10.85 -9.12
CA TYR A 129 -0.51 10.55 -8.12
C TYR A 129 0.89 10.58 -8.72
N ASN A 130 1.82 11.14 -7.96
CA ASN A 130 3.25 11.05 -8.22
C ASN A 130 3.98 10.56 -6.98
N ILE A 131 4.98 9.70 -7.18
CA ILE A 131 5.83 9.22 -6.08
C ILE A 131 7.26 9.54 -6.43
N GLU A 132 7.88 10.36 -5.60
CA GLU A 132 9.29 10.68 -5.67
C GLU A 132 9.97 10.32 -4.36
N LYS A 133 10.87 9.33 -4.39
CA LYS A 133 11.56 8.78 -3.21
C LYS A 133 10.58 8.31 -2.13
N SER A 134 10.43 9.10 -1.07
CA SER A 134 9.58 8.84 0.09
C SER A 134 8.39 9.80 0.16
N THR A 135 8.11 10.53 -0.92
CA THR A 135 7.05 11.54 -0.96
C THR A 135 6.00 11.12 -1.98
N LEU A 136 4.74 11.09 -1.55
CA LEU A 136 3.56 10.90 -2.37
C LEU A 136 2.87 12.25 -2.53
N THR A 137 2.71 12.68 -3.78
CA THR A 137 1.93 13.86 -4.13
C THR A 137 0.64 13.41 -4.79
N LEU A 138 -0.50 13.85 -4.25
CA LEU A 138 -1.82 13.69 -4.85
C LEU A 138 -2.27 15.04 -5.38
N THR A 139 -2.47 15.17 -6.69
CA THR A 139 -2.97 16.39 -7.33
C THR A 139 -4.42 16.19 -7.73
N ASP A 140 -5.34 16.99 -7.21
CA ASP A 140 -6.76 16.92 -7.53
C ASP A 140 -6.98 17.18 -9.02
N ARG A 141 -7.71 16.30 -9.71
CA ARG A 141 -7.89 16.42 -11.17
C ARG A 141 -8.88 17.49 -11.58
N GLU A 142 -9.79 17.88 -10.69
CA GLU A 142 -10.79 18.90 -10.96
C GLU A 142 -10.27 20.30 -10.62
N TYR A 143 -9.57 20.42 -9.49
CA TYR A 143 -9.17 21.71 -8.92
C TYR A 143 -7.67 21.99 -9.00
N GLY A 144 -6.83 20.97 -9.19
CA GLY A 144 -5.37 21.10 -9.26
C GLY A 144 -4.67 21.25 -7.91
N ASP A 145 -5.42 21.22 -6.81
CA ASP A 145 -4.88 21.30 -5.45
C ASP A 145 -4.00 20.09 -5.14
N GLN A 146 -2.91 20.32 -4.41
CA GLN A 146 -1.94 19.28 -4.09
C GLN A 146 -1.97 18.93 -2.61
N MET A 147 -1.99 17.63 -2.32
CA MET A 147 -1.71 17.07 -1.00
C MET A 147 -0.38 16.33 -1.05
N ILE A 148 0.51 16.63 -0.11
CA ILE A 148 1.86 16.07 -0.04
C ILE A 148 1.95 15.22 1.21
N PHE A 149 2.40 13.97 1.03
CA PHE A 149 2.56 13.02 2.10
C PHE A 149 3.98 12.46 2.12
N ASP A 150 4.53 12.33 3.32
CA ASP A 150 5.79 11.62 3.55
C ASP A 150 5.56 10.20 4.04
N LYS A 151 6.42 9.30 3.59
CA LYS A 151 6.40 7.90 3.98
C LYS A 151 6.83 7.74 5.43
N LYS A 152 6.00 7.06 6.23
CA LYS A 152 6.24 6.77 7.66
C LYS A 152 6.95 5.43 7.88
#